data_AF-A0A816PYF8-F1
#
_entry.id   AF-A0A816PYF8-F1
#
_cell.length_a   1.000
_cell.length_b   1.000
_cell.length_c   1.000
_cell.angle_alpha   90.00
_cell.angle_beta   90.00
_cell.angle_gamma   90.00
#
_symmetry.space_group_name_H-M   'P 1'
#
loop_
_entity.id
_entity.type
_entity.pdbx_description
1 polymer ?
#
loop_
_entity_poly.entity_id
_entity_poly.type
_entity_poly.pdbx_seq_one_letter_code
_entity_poly.pdbx_strand_id
1 'polypeptide(L)'
;MTSWPDARKDNESTIVKKFKLLKDQLTKELALQLCRNAPGCGFLYELYDAKHLDYEGAFQAYMMFLRAIAAMVPRPSFLYIFPKSCAGCAMLQILSILCLHPVLENEANNLFCELLFDTRGDILNRDDIRQMAMMMRRAYKGREDPFPYIGYCLDYDRKSQGFNMAYVIGVLFSFDQFCELMKSNSVLGAQIAHEMVKNLAVSDRQSQQLYQLLSKYKELISDNKSDT
;
A
#
# COMPACT_ATOMS: atom_id res chain seq x y z
N MET A 1 -16.33 10.02 20.89
CA MET A 1 -15.34 9.09 20.29
C MET A 1 -15.04 9.58 18.88
N THR A 2 -13.78 9.75 18.51
CA THR A 2 -13.39 10.09 17.13
C THR A 2 -13.50 8.81 16.30
N SER A 3 -14.45 8.77 15.37
CA SER A 3 -14.69 7.62 14.48
C SER A 3 -14.15 7.90 13.08
N TRP A 4 -14.04 6.85 12.26
CA TRP A 4 -13.82 6.99 10.83
C TRP A 4 -14.91 7.90 10.19
N PRO A 5 -14.58 8.66 9.13
CA PRO A 5 -15.59 9.39 8.34
C PRO A 5 -16.65 8.44 7.78
N ASP A 6 -17.90 8.91 7.68
CA ASP A 6 -19.04 8.15 7.14
C ASP A 6 -19.36 8.67 5.75
N ALA A 7 -18.93 7.93 4.72
CA ALA A 7 -19.03 8.37 3.34
C ALA A 7 -20.48 8.43 2.80
N ARG A 8 -21.48 7.89 3.53
CA ARG A 8 -22.90 7.98 3.17
C ARG A 8 -23.60 9.21 3.74
N LYS A 9 -23.00 9.86 4.74
CA LYS A 9 -23.59 11.03 5.43
C LYS A 9 -22.77 12.29 5.32
N ASP A 10 -21.46 12.16 5.17
CA ASP A 10 -20.54 13.28 5.12
C ASP A 10 -20.32 13.74 3.68
N ASN A 11 -20.42 15.06 3.43
CA ASN A 11 -19.90 15.64 2.20
C ASN A 11 -18.37 15.71 2.22
N GLU A 12 -17.74 16.00 1.07
CA GLU A 12 -16.28 16.03 0.93
C GLU A 12 -15.60 16.92 1.99
N SER A 13 -16.09 18.15 2.19
CA SER A 13 -15.52 19.08 3.18
C SER A 13 -15.53 18.50 4.59
N THR A 14 -16.59 17.76 4.94
CA THR A 14 -16.73 17.12 6.25
C THR A 14 -15.76 15.94 6.39
N ILE A 15 -15.63 15.10 5.35
CA ILE A 15 -14.68 14.00 5.31
C ILE A 15 -13.24 14.50 5.47
N VAL A 16 -12.86 15.53 4.71
CA VAL A 16 -11.52 16.16 4.78
C VAL A 16 -11.24 16.68 6.19
N LYS A 17 -12.19 17.40 6.80
CA LYS A 17 -12.05 17.91 8.17
C LYS A 17 -11.89 16.78 9.19
N LYS A 18 -12.64 15.69 9.05
CA LYS A 18 -12.56 14.54 9.96
C LYS A 18 -11.21 13.83 9.86
N PHE A 19 -10.70 13.57 8.66
CA PHE A 19 -9.35 12.99 8.50
C PHE A 19 -8.25 13.90 9.04
N LYS A 20 -8.36 15.21 8.82
CA LYS A 20 -7.42 16.18 9.40
C LYS A 20 -7.45 16.14 10.94
N LEU A 21 -8.64 16.17 11.53
CA LEU A 21 -8.80 16.08 12.98
C LEU A 21 -8.23 14.78 13.55
N LEU A 22 -8.52 13.65 12.90
CA LEU A 22 -7.95 12.36 13.26
C LEU A 22 -6.43 12.42 13.25
N LYS A 23 -5.83 12.93 12.16
CA LYS A 23 -4.38 13.07 12.01
C LYS A 23 -3.77 13.96 13.10
N ASP A 24 -4.39 15.11 13.40
CA ASP A 24 -3.89 16.07 14.39
C ASP A 24 -3.94 15.52 15.83
N GLN A 25 -4.80 14.51 16.07
CA GLN A 25 -4.96 13.85 17.37
C GLN A 25 -4.26 12.49 17.46
N LEU A 26 -3.54 12.06 16.40
CA LEU A 26 -2.94 10.73 16.35
C LEU A 26 -1.90 10.55 17.47
N THR A 27 -2.19 9.61 18.38
CA THR A 27 -1.20 8.92 19.21
C THR A 27 -1.00 7.50 18.71
N LYS A 28 0.03 6.80 19.18
CA LYS A 28 0.26 5.39 18.82
C LYS A 28 -0.92 4.50 19.23
N GLU A 29 -1.48 4.74 20.41
CA GLU A 29 -2.63 4.00 20.94
C GLU A 29 -3.89 4.25 20.10
N LEU A 30 -4.15 5.52 19.76
CA LEU A 30 -5.27 5.88 18.91
C LEU A 30 -5.12 5.29 17.49
N ALA A 31 -3.91 5.34 16.91
CA ALA A 31 -3.63 4.75 15.61
C ALA A 31 -3.90 3.24 15.60
N LEU A 32 -3.44 2.51 16.62
CA LEU A 32 -3.72 1.07 16.78
C LEU A 32 -5.21 0.79 16.90
N GLN A 33 -5.95 1.60 17.65
CA GLN A 33 -7.40 1.48 17.77
C GLN A 33 -8.11 1.74 16.43
N LEU A 34 -7.70 2.77 15.69
CA LEU A 34 -8.25 3.10 14.38
C LEU A 34 -7.99 2.00 13.35
N CYS A 35 -6.81 1.37 13.37
CA CYS A 35 -6.52 0.21 12.53
C CYS A 35 -7.47 -0.97 12.83
N ARG A 36 -7.65 -1.32 14.11
CA ARG A 36 -8.52 -2.44 14.52
C ARG A 36 -9.99 -2.20 14.19
N ASN A 37 -10.41 -0.95 14.26
CA ASN A 37 -11.79 -0.53 13.98
C ASN A 37 -11.95 -0.03 12.55
N ALA A 38 -10.97 -0.24 11.68
CA ALA A 38 -11.03 0.25 10.32
C ALA A 38 -12.17 -0.44 9.58
N PRO A 39 -12.91 0.29 8.73
CA PRO A 39 -13.93 -0.31 7.89
C PRO A 39 -13.35 -1.24 6.81
N GLY A 40 -12.02 -1.35 6.70
CA GLY A 40 -11.36 -2.13 5.66
C GLY A 40 -11.65 -1.54 4.28
N CYS A 41 -12.29 -2.33 3.41
CA CYS A 41 -12.80 -1.87 2.12
C CYS A 41 -13.94 -0.84 2.24
N GLY A 42 -14.58 -0.74 3.41
CA GLY A 42 -15.85 -0.05 3.59
C GLY A 42 -15.80 1.42 3.22
N PHE A 43 -14.76 2.18 3.59
CA PHE A 43 -14.76 3.62 3.32
C PHE A 43 -14.81 3.97 1.82
N LEU A 44 -13.98 3.31 0.99
CA LEU A 44 -14.00 3.59 -0.45
C LEU A 44 -15.26 3.05 -1.12
N TYR A 45 -15.76 1.88 -0.71
CA TYR A 45 -17.02 1.35 -1.22
C TYR A 45 -18.22 2.18 -0.80
N GLU A 46 -18.22 2.73 0.40
CA GLU A 46 -19.25 3.66 0.86
C GLU A 46 -19.24 4.93 0.00
N LEU A 47 -18.07 5.44 -0.40
CA LEU A 47 -17.99 6.54 -1.37
C LEU A 47 -18.57 6.13 -2.73
N TYR A 48 -18.31 4.92 -3.21
CA TYR A 48 -18.90 4.43 -4.46
C TYR A 48 -20.42 4.27 -4.38
N ASP A 49 -20.92 3.58 -3.35
CA ASP A 49 -22.35 3.39 -3.08
C ASP A 49 -23.08 4.72 -2.98
N ALA A 50 -22.45 5.72 -2.34
CA ALA A 50 -22.96 7.07 -2.19
C ALA A 50 -22.80 7.95 -3.45
N LYS A 51 -22.16 7.43 -4.51
CA LYS A 51 -21.85 8.15 -5.76
C LYS A 51 -20.97 9.39 -5.54
N HIS A 52 -19.94 9.22 -4.73
CA HIS A 52 -18.98 10.25 -4.31
C HIS A 52 -17.55 9.93 -4.78
N LEU A 53 -17.42 9.24 -5.92
CA LEU A 53 -16.12 8.97 -6.53
C LEU A 53 -15.45 10.20 -7.13
N ASP A 54 -16.13 11.34 -7.16
CA ASP A 54 -15.61 12.64 -7.59
C ASP A 54 -14.95 13.43 -6.43
N TYR A 55 -15.07 12.97 -5.18
CA TYR A 55 -14.53 13.64 -3.99
C TYR A 55 -13.00 13.49 -3.86
N GLU A 56 -12.25 14.05 -4.80
CA GLU A 56 -10.78 14.02 -4.85
C GLU A 56 -10.12 14.38 -3.51
N GLY A 57 -10.59 15.43 -2.84
CA GLY A 57 -10.07 15.89 -1.55
C GLY A 57 -10.26 14.84 -0.45
N ALA A 58 -11.35 14.06 -0.49
CA ALA A 58 -11.55 12.95 0.44
C ALA A 58 -10.51 11.85 0.22
N PHE A 59 -10.19 11.49 -1.03
CA PHE A 59 -9.14 10.53 -1.35
C PHE A 59 -7.74 11.03 -0.97
N GLN A 60 -7.45 12.30 -1.23
CA GLN A 60 -6.19 12.92 -0.82
C GLN A 60 -6.03 12.89 0.71
N ALA A 61 -7.06 13.29 1.45
CA ALA A 61 -7.05 13.28 2.91
C ALA A 61 -6.91 11.85 3.47
N TYR A 62 -7.55 10.87 2.86
CA TYR A 62 -7.40 9.45 3.20
C TYR A 62 -5.95 8.97 3.02
N MET A 63 -5.31 9.24 1.88
CA MET A 63 -3.91 8.87 1.65
C MET A 63 -2.94 9.57 2.62
N MET A 64 -3.16 10.85 2.90
CA MET A 64 -2.38 11.57 3.92
C MET A 64 -2.55 10.98 5.32
N PHE A 65 -3.74 10.48 5.64
CA PHE A 65 -4.00 9.79 6.90
C PHE A 65 -3.33 8.43 6.97
N LEU A 66 -3.35 7.63 5.88
CA LEU A 66 -2.61 6.37 5.78
C LEU A 66 -1.11 6.57 6.03
N ARG A 67 -0.51 7.60 5.43
CA ARG A 67 0.88 8.02 5.64
C ARG A 67 1.19 8.24 7.13
N ALA A 68 0.34 9.02 7.80
CA ALA A 68 0.51 9.32 9.22
C ALA A 68 0.43 8.05 10.10
N ILE A 69 -0.53 7.15 9.83
CA ILE A 69 -0.63 5.89 10.57
C ILE A 69 0.56 4.96 10.30
N ALA A 70 0.99 4.85 9.05
CA ALA A 70 2.06 3.94 8.63
C ALA A 70 3.38 4.16 9.40
N ALA A 71 3.64 5.39 9.85
CA ALA A 71 4.80 5.73 10.65
C ALA A 71 4.66 5.39 12.15
N MET A 72 3.43 5.16 12.63
CA MET A 72 3.12 5.03 14.07
C MET A 72 2.87 3.59 14.53
N VAL A 73 2.39 2.72 13.65
CA VAL A 73 1.93 1.37 14.01
C VAL A 73 2.74 0.26 13.32
N PRO A 74 2.83 -0.94 13.93
CA PRO A 74 3.42 -2.10 13.28
C PRO A 74 2.71 -2.46 11.97
N ARG A 75 3.44 -2.97 10.97
CA ARG A 75 2.88 -3.30 9.65
C ARG A 75 1.69 -4.27 9.71
N PRO A 76 1.69 -5.34 10.54
CA PRO A 76 0.51 -6.20 10.67
C PRO A 76 -0.73 -5.45 11.16
N SER A 77 -0.56 -4.45 12.03
CA SER A 77 -1.67 -3.62 12.49
C SER A 77 -2.12 -2.63 11.43
N PHE A 78 -1.18 -2.01 10.70
CA PHE A 78 -1.50 -1.13 9.58
C PHE A 78 -2.36 -1.83 8.52
N LEU A 79 -2.07 -3.11 8.25
CA LEU A 79 -2.80 -3.89 7.27
C LEU A 79 -4.30 -4.04 7.57
N TYR A 80 -4.74 -3.94 8.83
CA TYR A 80 -6.17 -4.00 9.19
C TYR A 80 -7.01 -2.90 8.52
N ILE A 81 -6.39 -1.80 8.07
CA ILE A 81 -7.08 -0.73 7.33
C ILE A 81 -7.52 -1.18 5.93
N PHE A 82 -6.89 -2.22 5.38
CA PHE A 82 -7.11 -2.67 4.03
C PHE A 82 -7.97 -3.94 3.98
N PRO A 83 -8.67 -4.18 2.86
CA PRO A 83 -9.47 -5.37 2.67
C PRO A 83 -8.69 -6.65 3.00
N LYS A 84 -9.32 -7.53 3.79
CA LYS A 84 -8.77 -8.84 4.19
C LYS A 84 -7.42 -8.77 4.91
N SER A 85 -7.02 -7.59 5.38
CA SER A 85 -5.70 -7.34 5.95
C SER A 85 -4.55 -7.78 5.04
N CYS A 86 -4.76 -7.67 3.72
CA CYS A 86 -3.87 -8.21 2.71
C CYS A 86 -3.03 -7.12 2.06
N ALA A 87 -1.72 -7.35 1.99
CA ALA A 87 -0.78 -6.40 1.39
C ALA A 87 -1.02 -6.18 -0.12
N GLY A 88 -1.43 -7.22 -0.85
CA GLY A 88 -1.87 -7.08 -2.24
C GLY A 88 -3.12 -6.20 -2.36
N CYS A 89 -4.12 -6.41 -1.50
CA CYS A 89 -5.33 -5.57 -1.48
C CYS A 89 -5.02 -4.11 -1.15
N ALA A 90 -4.07 -3.85 -0.26
CA ALA A 90 -3.61 -2.50 0.05
C ALA A 90 -3.04 -1.78 -1.18
N MET A 91 -2.19 -2.47 -1.96
CA MET A 91 -1.65 -1.93 -3.20
C MET A 91 -2.73 -1.66 -4.25
N LEU A 92 -3.62 -2.62 -4.45
CA LEU A 92 -4.74 -2.48 -5.39
C LEU A 92 -5.64 -1.30 -5.02
N GLN A 93 -5.87 -1.08 -3.73
CA GLN A 93 -6.66 0.04 -3.25
C GLN A 93 -6.02 1.38 -3.62
N ILE A 94 -4.73 1.57 -3.32
CA ILE A 94 -4.00 2.81 -3.64
C ILE A 94 -3.97 3.04 -5.16
N LEU A 95 -3.69 1.99 -5.95
CA LEU A 95 -3.67 2.09 -7.41
C LEU A 95 -5.06 2.40 -8.00
N SER A 96 -6.14 1.93 -7.37
CA SER A 96 -7.51 2.24 -7.78
C SER A 96 -7.84 3.72 -7.55
N ILE A 97 -7.38 4.30 -6.43
CA ILE A 97 -7.50 5.74 -6.17
C ILE A 97 -6.81 6.53 -7.29
N LEU A 98 -5.60 6.14 -7.70
CA LEU A 98 -4.89 6.79 -8.80
C LEU A 98 -5.56 6.66 -10.17
N CYS A 99 -6.26 5.53 -10.41
CA CYS A 99 -7.04 5.36 -11.63
C CYS A 99 -8.22 6.34 -11.70
N LEU A 100 -8.82 6.64 -10.55
CA LEU A 100 -9.94 7.58 -10.41
C LEU A 100 -9.44 9.03 -10.44
N HIS A 101 -8.36 9.32 -9.71
CA HIS A 101 -7.80 10.67 -9.54
C HIS A 101 -6.31 10.69 -9.89
N PRO A 102 -5.93 10.75 -11.18
CA PRO A 102 -4.53 10.78 -11.61
C PRO A 102 -3.72 11.96 -11.05
N VAL A 103 -4.39 13.06 -10.69
CA VAL A 103 -3.75 14.23 -10.07
C VAL A 103 -3.09 13.91 -8.72
N LEU A 104 -3.53 12.85 -8.03
CA LEU A 104 -3.00 12.41 -6.74
C LEU A 104 -1.75 11.52 -6.85
N GLU A 105 -1.13 11.45 -8.02
CA GLU A 105 0.06 10.64 -8.28
C GLU A 105 1.22 10.96 -7.32
N ASN A 106 1.42 12.25 -7.00
CA ASN A 106 2.46 12.66 -6.07
C ASN A 106 2.18 12.17 -4.64
N GLU A 107 0.93 12.21 -4.19
CA GLU A 107 0.51 11.71 -2.89
C GLU A 107 0.70 10.20 -2.76
N ALA A 108 0.36 9.44 -3.80
CA ALA A 108 0.59 8.00 -3.82
C ALA A 108 2.08 7.66 -3.86
N ASN A 109 2.88 8.40 -4.63
CA ASN A 109 4.34 8.25 -4.63
C ASN A 109 4.90 8.47 -3.22
N ASN A 110 4.52 9.56 -2.56
CA ASN A 110 4.94 9.84 -1.19
C ASN A 110 4.52 8.73 -0.20
N LEU A 111 3.30 8.19 -0.36
CA LEU A 111 2.84 7.07 0.44
C LEU A 111 3.70 5.82 0.21
N PHE A 112 4.04 5.48 -1.04
CA PHE A 112 4.90 4.33 -1.33
C PHE A 112 6.32 4.51 -0.80
N CYS A 113 6.92 5.69 -0.96
CA CYS A 113 8.22 6.02 -0.38
C CYS A 113 8.23 5.80 1.14
N GLU A 114 7.18 6.22 1.84
CA GLU A 114 7.06 6.04 3.29
C GLU A 114 6.79 4.58 3.71
N LEU A 115 6.02 3.84 2.92
CA LEU A 115 5.75 2.42 3.19
C LEU A 115 7.00 1.56 2.99
N LEU A 116 7.78 1.84 1.94
CA LEU A 116 8.98 1.07 1.58
C LEU A 116 10.27 1.61 2.20
N PHE A 117 10.23 2.79 2.85
CA PHE A 117 11.42 3.56 3.22
C PHE A 117 12.33 3.87 2.02
N ASP A 118 11.75 3.99 0.82
CA ASP A 118 12.43 4.29 -0.43
C ASP A 118 12.50 5.80 -0.67
N THR A 119 13.43 6.46 0.01
CA THR A 119 13.59 7.93 -0.07
C THR A 119 14.19 8.43 -1.39
N ARG A 120 14.79 7.53 -2.18
CA ARG A 120 15.48 7.87 -3.44
C ARG A 120 14.67 7.49 -4.67
N GLY A 121 13.60 6.71 -4.51
CA GLY A 121 12.82 6.17 -5.63
C GLY A 121 13.57 5.06 -6.36
N ASP A 122 14.43 4.33 -5.64
CA ASP A 122 15.26 3.27 -6.20
C ASP A 122 14.41 2.01 -6.48
N ILE A 123 13.30 1.79 -5.75
CA ILE A 123 12.41 0.63 -5.91
C ILE A 123 11.25 0.95 -6.86
N LEU A 124 10.57 2.07 -6.61
CA LEU A 124 9.43 2.53 -7.38
C LEU A 124 9.57 4.02 -7.64
N ASN A 125 9.65 4.39 -8.91
CA ASN A 125 9.52 5.78 -9.30
C ASN A 125 8.05 6.11 -9.63
N ARG A 126 7.82 7.42 -9.81
CA ARG A 126 6.50 7.98 -10.08
C ARG A 126 5.86 7.40 -11.36
N ASP A 127 6.65 7.21 -12.41
CA ASP A 127 6.18 6.69 -13.69
C ASP A 127 5.82 5.20 -13.60
N ASP A 128 6.53 4.40 -12.79
CA ASP A 128 6.20 3.00 -12.50
C ASP A 128 4.83 2.90 -11.83
N ILE A 129 4.56 3.77 -10.85
CA ILE A 129 3.28 3.84 -10.15
C ILE A 129 2.14 4.16 -11.11
N ARG A 130 2.34 5.14 -12.00
CA ARG A 130 1.36 5.48 -13.04
C ARG A 130 1.10 4.30 -13.97
N GLN A 131 2.16 3.63 -14.43
CA GLN A 131 2.04 2.46 -15.30
C GLN A 131 1.31 1.31 -14.60
N MET A 132 1.62 1.03 -13.34
CA MET A 132 0.90 0.05 -12.52
C MET A 132 -0.59 0.36 -12.48
N ALA A 133 -0.97 1.60 -12.13
CA ALA A 133 -2.38 2.00 -12.08
C ALA A 133 -3.08 1.78 -13.44
N MET A 134 -2.44 2.17 -14.55
CA MET A 134 -2.99 1.94 -15.89
C MET A 134 -3.15 0.45 -16.25
N MET A 135 -2.16 -0.38 -15.90
CA MET A 135 -2.23 -1.84 -16.12
C MET A 135 -3.36 -2.46 -15.32
N MET A 136 -3.53 -2.03 -14.07
CA MET A 136 -4.64 -2.45 -13.22
C MET A 136 -5.97 -2.09 -13.87
N ARG A 137 -6.18 -0.82 -14.25
CA ARG A 137 -7.41 -0.36 -14.92
C ARG A 137 -7.77 -1.20 -16.15
N ARG A 138 -6.78 -1.58 -16.97
CA ARG A 138 -7.01 -2.41 -18.16
C ARG A 138 -7.49 -3.81 -17.81
N ALA A 139 -6.93 -4.43 -16.77
CA ALA A 139 -7.36 -5.74 -16.32
C ALA A 139 -8.79 -5.75 -15.74
N TYR A 140 -9.31 -4.58 -15.33
CA TYR A 140 -10.67 -4.44 -14.79
C TYR A 140 -11.70 -3.83 -15.72
N LYS A 141 -11.31 -3.34 -16.91
CA LYS A 141 -12.21 -2.69 -17.88
C LYS A 141 -13.36 -3.60 -18.40
N GLY A 142 -13.53 -4.81 -17.86
CA GLY A 142 -14.65 -5.72 -18.13
C GLY A 142 -15.57 -6.00 -16.94
N ARG A 143 -15.39 -5.36 -15.78
CA ARG A 143 -16.30 -5.47 -14.62
C ARG A 143 -16.90 -4.09 -14.34
N GLU A 144 -18.19 -4.03 -14.02
CA GLU A 144 -18.89 -2.76 -13.70
C GLU A 144 -18.41 -2.12 -12.38
N ASP A 145 -17.60 -2.83 -11.59
CA ASP A 145 -17.07 -2.39 -10.30
C ASP A 145 -15.78 -1.54 -10.46
N PRO A 146 -15.75 -0.29 -9.96
CA PRO A 146 -14.56 0.56 -9.99
C PRO A 146 -13.44 0.08 -9.04
N PHE A 147 -13.76 -0.78 -8.08
CA PHE A 147 -12.85 -1.25 -7.07
C PHE A 147 -12.63 -2.74 -7.19
N PRO A 148 -11.49 -3.16 -7.68
CA PRO A 148 -11.31 -4.54 -7.95
C PRO A 148 -11.07 -5.41 -6.72
N TYR A 149 -10.52 -4.83 -5.64
CA TYR A 149 -9.94 -5.48 -4.45
C TYR A 149 -10.94 -6.18 -3.50
N ILE A 150 -12.24 -6.19 -3.82
CA ILE A 150 -13.25 -6.97 -3.05
C ILE A 150 -13.27 -8.46 -3.41
N GLY A 151 -12.84 -8.83 -4.61
CA GLY A 151 -12.53 -10.24 -4.94
C GLY A 151 -11.46 -10.80 -4.00
N TYR A 152 -11.31 -12.13 -3.88
CA TYR A 152 -10.07 -12.64 -3.28
C TYR A 152 -8.91 -12.15 -4.15
N CYS A 153 -7.80 -11.72 -3.54
CA CYS A 153 -6.58 -11.44 -4.27
C CYS A 153 -6.06 -12.65 -5.08
N LEU A 154 -6.61 -13.83 -4.78
CA LEU A 154 -6.44 -15.08 -5.48
C LEU A 154 -7.31 -15.22 -6.75
N ASP A 155 -8.39 -14.44 -6.89
CA ASP A 155 -9.36 -14.49 -8.01
C ASP A 155 -8.91 -13.65 -9.22
N TYR A 156 -7.81 -12.92 -9.09
CA TYR A 156 -7.26 -12.16 -10.21
C TYR A 156 -6.47 -13.06 -11.15
N ASP A 157 -6.51 -12.71 -12.44
CA ASP A 157 -5.66 -13.34 -13.43
C ASP A 157 -4.19 -13.03 -13.11
N ARG A 158 -3.54 -13.97 -12.40
CA ARG A 158 -2.12 -13.94 -12.05
C ARG A 158 -1.20 -13.97 -13.27
N LYS A 159 -1.75 -14.14 -14.48
CA LYS A 159 -0.99 -13.93 -15.72
C LYS A 159 -0.79 -12.45 -16.03
N SER A 160 -1.52 -11.55 -15.39
CA SER A 160 -1.31 -10.11 -15.52
C SER A 160 -0.09 -9.66 -14.72
N GLN A 161 0.94 -9.21 -15.44
CA GLN A 161 2.19 -8.69 -14.87
C GLN A 161 1.96 -7.54 -13.88
N GLY A 162 0.95 -6.68 -14.11
CA GLY A 162 0.65 -5.54 -13.25
C GLY A 162 0.18 -5.96 -11.85
N PHE A 163 -0.61 -7.03 -11.78
CA PHE A 163 -1.06 -7.59 -10.51
C PHE A 163 0.06 -8.22 -9.70
N ASN A 164 0.90 -9.01 -10.35
CA ASN A 164 2.02 -9.64 -9.65
C ASN A 164 2.96 -8.56 -9.11
N MET A 165 3.19 -7.48 -9.87
CA MET A 165 3.98 -6.35 -9.41
C MET A 165 3.34 -5.67 -8.21
N ALA A 166 2.04 -5.35 -8.25
CA ALA A 166 1.31 -4.83 -7.11
C ALA A 166 1.40 -5.77 -5.89
N TYR A 167 1.30 -7.08 -6.08
CA TYR A 167 1.44 -8.05 -5.00
C TYR A 167 2.85 -8.06 -4.38
N VAL A 168 3.90 -8.07 -5.19
CA VAL A 168 5.30 -8.03 -4.72
C VAL A 168 5.57 -6.77 -3.92
N ILE A 169 5.18 -5.60 -4.42
CA ILE A 169 5.34 -4.34 -3.69
C ILE A 169 4.59 -4.38 -2.36
N GLY A 170 3.38 -4.96 -2.36
CA GLY A 170 2.61 -5.26 -1.14
C GLY A 170 3.43 -6.06 -0.12
N VAL A 171 3.97 -7.19 -0.57
CA VAL A 171 4.79 -8.08 0.27
C VAL A 171 5.98 -7.32 0.86
N LEU A 172 6.70 -6.53 0.07
CA LEU A 172 7.87 -5.77 0.51
C LEU A 172 7.54 -4.85 1.70
N PHE A 173 6.54 -3.97 1.62
CA PHE A 173 6.25 -3.07 2.74
C PHE A 173 5.57 -3.76 3.92
N SER A 174 4.95 -4.93 3.71
CA SER A 174 4.31 -5.70 4.79
C SER A 174 5.31 -6.46 5.67
N PHE A 175 6.58 -6.55 5.25
CA PHE A 175 7.62 -7.25 5.97
C PHE A 175 8.49 -6.28 6.77
N ASP A 176 8.38 -6.34 8.10
CA ASP A 176 9.17 -5.52 9.01
C ASP A 176 10.67 -5.70 8.77
N GLN A 177 11.14 -6.93 8.52
CA GLN A 177 12.56 -7.21 8.25
C GLN A 177 13.07 -6.52 6.99
N PHE A 178 12.25 -6.41 5.94
CA PHE A 178 12.62 -5.69 4.73
C PHE A 178 12.68 -4.18 5.00
N CYS A 179 11.71 -3.64 5.74
CA CYS A 179 11.70 -2.23 6.13
C CYS A 179 12.93 -1.85 6.98
N GLU A 180 13.32 -2.70 7.93
CA GLU A 180 14.55 -2.47 8.73
C GLU A 180 15.82 -2.58 7.88
N LEU A 181 15.84 -3.47 6.88
CA LEU A 181 16.92 -3.49 5.89
C LEU A 181 16.96 -2.18 5.09
N MET A 182 15.82 -1.69 4.60
CA MET A 182 15.77 -0.43 3.84
C MET A 182 16.30 0.77 4.62
N LYS A 183 16.03 0.83 5.93
CA LYS A 183 16.57 1.86 6.83
C LYS A 183 18.08 1.77 7.03
N SER A 184 18.64 0.56 7.06
CA SER A 184 20.05 0.31 7.38
C SER A 184 20.96 0.22 6.15
N ASN A 185 20.44 -0.27 5.03
CA ASN A 185 21.15 -0.42 3.77
C ASN A 185 20.15 -0.38 2.58
N SER A 186 19.78 0.84 2.16
CA SER A 186 18.79 1.05 1.10
C SER A 186 19.22 0.49 -0.26
N VAL A 187 20.52 0.49 -0.58
CA VAL A 187 21.05 -0.05 -1.84
C VAL A 187 20.77 -1.55 -1.95
N LEU A 188 21.06 -2.29 -0.88
CA LEU A 188 20.80 -3.72 -0.84
C LEU A 188 19.30 -4.04 -0.83
N GLY A 189 18.51 -3.28 -0.09
CA GLY A 189 17.05 -3.43 -0.11
C GLY A 189 16.46 -3.20 -1.50
N ALA A 190 16.94 -2.20 -2.25
CA ALA A 190 16.54 -1.97 -3.63
C ALA A 190 16.94 -3.13 -4.56
N GLN A 191 18.14 -3.69 -4.39
CA GLN A 191 18.57 -4.88 -5.15
C GLN A 191 17.63 -6.08 -4.92
N ILE A 192 17.26 -6.37 -3.67
CA ILE A 192 16.30 -7.43 -3.33
C ILE A 192 14.93 -7.14 -3.97
N ALA A 193 14.45 -5.91 -3.87
CA ALA A 193 13.17 -5.53 -4.44
C ALA A 193 13.14 -5.73 -5.96
N HIS A 194 14.18 -5.29 -6.68
CA HIS A 194 14.30 -5.53 -8.12
C HIS A 194 14.41 -7.02 -8.47
N GLU A 195 15.10 -7.82 -7.65
CA GLU A 195 15.19 -9.26 -7.84
C GLU A 195 13.81 -9.93 -7.68
N MET A 196 13.00 -9.50 -6.72
CA MET A 196 11.63 -9.96 -6.59
C MET A 196 10.76 -9.59 -7.80
N VAL A 197 10.88 -8.35 -8.28
CA VAL A 197 10.14 -7.86 -9.46
C VAL A 197 10.60 -8.58 -10.75
N LYS A 198 11.88 -8.95 -10.89
CA LYS A 198 12.35 -9.72 -12.06
C LYS A 198 11.80 -11.15 -12.09
N ASN A 199 11.55 -11.74 -10.92
CA ASN A 199 11.10 -13.12 -10.78
C ASN A 199 9.56 -13.27 -10.74
N LEU A 200 8.81 -12.23 -11.14
CA LEU A 200 7.34 -12.19 -11.15
C LEU A 200 6.64 -13.33 -11.92
N ALA A 201 7.37 -14.04 -12.78
CA ALA A 201 6.84 -15.12 -13.61
C ALA A 201 6.77 -16.51 -12.91
N VAL A 202 7.36 -16.70 -11.72
CA VAL A 202 7.82 -18.05 -11.34
C VAL A 202 7.20 -18.67 -10.07
N SER A 203 6.57 -17.95 -9.12
CA SER A 203 6.00 -18.68 -7.97
C SER A 203 4.89 -17.99 -7.15
N ASP A 204 4.01 -18.84 -6.61
CA ASP A 204 3.03 -18.55 -5.54
C ASP A 204 3.69 -18.30 -4.16
N ARG A 205 5.03 -18.27 -4.10
CA ARG A 205 5.83 -18.29 -2.87
C ARG A 205 6.62 -17.00 -2.65
N GLN A 206 6.10 -15.85 -3.09
CA GLN A 206 6.80 -14.55 -3.00
C GLN A 206 7.26 -14.21 -1.57
N SER A 207 6.44 -14.50 -0.54
CA SER A 207 6.84 -14.31 0.86
C SER A 207 8.01 -15.22 1.27
N GLN A 208 8.05 -16.47 0.78
CA GLN A 208 9.15 -17.40 1.05
C GLN A 208 10.41 -16.99 0.29
N GLN A 209 10.27 -16.51 -0.95
CA GLN A 209 11.36 -15.96 -1.73
C GLN A 209 11.97 -14.73 -1.06
N LEU A 210 11.15 -13.82 -0.53
CA LEU A 210 11.64 -12.68 0.26
C LEU A 210 12.43 -13.15 1.48
N TYR A 211 11.91 -14.13 2.24
CA TYR A 211 12.65 -14.71 3.36
C TYR A 211 13.99 -15.33 2.96
N GLN A 212 14.04 -16.07 1.83
CA GLN A 212 15.27 -16.66 1.32
C GLN A 212 16.29 -15.59 0.92
N LEU A 213 15.86 -14.54 0.22
CA LEU A 213 16.73 -13.42 -0.14
C LEU A 213 17.24 -12.72 1.11
N LEU A 214 16.35 -12.35 2.04
CA LEU A 214 16.75 -11.72 3.31
C LEU A 214 17.74 -12.58 4.11
N SER A 215 17.57 -13.90 4.15
CA SER A 215 18.51 -14.82 4.81
C SER A 215 19.87 -14.83 4.13
N LYS A 216 19.89 -15.05 2.80
CA LYS A 216 21.11 -15.07 1.98
C LYS A 216 21.92 -13.79 2.17
N TYR A 217 21.26 -12.63 2.21
CA TYR A 217 21.94 -11.35 2.34
C TYR A 217 22.35 -11.02 3.78
N LYS A 218 21.71 -11.59 4.81
CA LYS A 218 22.20 -11.49 6.20
C LYS A 218 23.54 -12.21 6.38
N GLU A 219 23.68 -13.40 5.79
CA GLU A 219 24.93 -14.18 5.81
C GLU A 219 26.07 -13.42 5.11
N LEU A 220 25.82 -12.80 3.96
CA LEU A 220 26.80 -11.97 3.25
C LEU A 220 27.25 -10.72 4.03
N ILE A 221 26.39 -10.16 4.90
CA ILE A 221 26.74 -9.02 5.75
C ILE A 221 27.50 -9.47 7.00
N SER A 222 27.21 -10.65 7.56
CA SER A 222 27.97 -11.17 8.71
C SER A 222 29.39 -11.56 8.31
N ASP A 223 29.56 -12.16 7.13
CA ASP A 223 30.87 -12.63 6.66
C ASP A 223 31.82 -11.46 6.38
N ASN A 224 31.30 -10.33 5.88
CA ASN A 224 32.09 -9.11 5.68
C ASN A 224 32.46 -8.37 6.98
N LYS A 225 31.82 -8.67 8.11
CA LYS A 225 32.17 -8.09 9.42
C LYS A 225 33.22 -8.91 10.17
N SER A 226 33.44 -10.17 9.80
CA SER A 226 34.49 -11.03 10.35
C SER A 226 35.86 -10.83 9.69
N ASP A 227 35.92 -10.12 8.56
CA ASP A 227 37.14 -9.86 7.79
C ASP A 227 37.71 -8.44 7.99
N THR A 228 37.20 -7.67 8.97
CA THR A 228 37.72 -6.36 9.41
C THR A 228 38.06 -6.38 10.89
#